data_AF-A0A7J3P2L2-F1
#
_entry.id   AF-A0A7J3P2L2-F1
#
_cell.length_a   1.000
_cell.length_b   1.000
_cell.length_c   1.000
_cell.angle_alpha   90.00
_cell.angle_beta   90.00
_cell.angle_gamma   90.00
#
_symmetry.space_group_name_H-M   'P 1'
#
loop_
_entity.id
_entity.type
_entity.pdbx_description
1 polymer ?
#
loop_
_entity_poly.entity_id
_entity_poly.type
_entity_poly.pdbx_seq_one_letter_code
_entity_poly.pdbx_strand_id
1 'polypeptide(L)'
;MPRLIFCLNEGTFLSEPRHEVTWEAVTELACELLSEKRDLLRRWMRRHVAAKDEVQAWTEAYFKVRSYVPKQPDFDLSEFRTPFGYDLERLAKRLGTDVRRASVFVRKLDKALMLAAAEEVLAGIRHSNQFGHRIELRKVRS
;
A
#
# COMPACT_ATOMS: atom_id res chain seq x y z
N MET A 1 13.68 -1.44 0.73
CA MET A 1 14.03 -0.22 1.49
C MET A 1 12.76 0.42 2.06
N PRO A 2 12.79 0.96 3.29
CA PRO A 2 11.65 1.65 3.90
C PRO A 2 11.33 2.99 3.23
N ARG A 3 10.03 3.32 3.18
CA ARG A 3 9.49 4.60 2.72
C ARG A 3 8.39 5.10 3.64
N LEU A 4 8.19 6.41 3.64
CA LEU A 4 7.27 7.17 4.49
C LEU A 4 6.46 8.15 3.64
N ILE A 5 5.22 8.43 4.03
CA ILE A 5 4.48 9.58 3.52
C ILE A 5 5.04 10.83 4.20
N PHE A 6 5.57 11.76 3.42
CA PHE A 6 6.22 12.97 3.91
C PHE A 6 5.44 14.21 3.50
N CYS A 7 5.17 15.09 4.46
CA CYS A 7 4.66 16.43 4.20
C CYS A 7 5.84 17.37 3.92
N LEU A 8 5.92 17.88 2.69
CA LEU A 8 6.99 18.79 2.28
C LEU A 8 6.90 20.16 2.94
N ASN A 9 5.69 20.62 3.24
CA ASN A 9 5.44 21.94 3.80
C ASN A 9 5.82 22.00 5.29
N GLU A 10 5.47 20.96 6.06
CA GLU A 10 5.74 20.90 7.49
C GLU A 10 7.09 20.25 7.83
N GLY A 11 7.71 19.57 6.85
CA GLY A 11 8.94 18.83 7.08
C GLY A 11 8.76 17.60 7.96
N THR A 12 7.54 17.05 8.05
CA THR A 12 7.17 15.96 8.97
C THR A 12 6.69 14.69 8.24
N PHE A 13 6.72 13.56 8.96
CA PHE A 13 6.22 12.27 8.50
C PHE A 13 4.75 12.10 8.89
N LEU A 14 3.94 11.59 7.96
CA LEU A 14 2.51 11.33 8.14
C LEU A 14 2.19 9.84 8.25
N SER A 15 3.21 8.98 8.32
CA SER A 15 3.06 7.53 8.39
C SER A 15 4.22 6.89 9.14
N GLU A 16 4.06 5.61 9.51
CA GLU A 16 5.16 4.76 9.98
C GLU A 16 6.06 4.30 8.83
N PRO A 17 7.35 3.98 9.08
CA PRO A 17 8.27 3.53 8.04
C PRO A 17 7.90 2.12 7.61
N ARG A 18 7.49 1.96 6.35
CA ARG A 18 7.12 0.66 5.79
C ARG A 18 7.96 0.33 4.56
N HIS A 19 8.21 -0.95 4.34
CA HIS A 19 8.91 -1.38 3.13
C HIS A 19 8.15 -0.91 1.87
N GLU A 20 8.86 -0.46 0.84
CA GLU A 20 8.27 0.03 -0.43
C GLU A 20 7.16 -0.87 -0.98
N VAL A 21 7.40 -2.18 -0.96
CA VAL A 21 6.44 -3.18 -1.46
C VAL A 21 5.12 -3.21 -0.66
N THR A 22 5.10 -2.74 0.60
CA THR A 22 3.86 -2.58 1.37
C THR A 22 2.97 -1.48 0.79
N TRP A 23 3.58 -0.35 0.40
CA TRP A 23 2.88 0.75 -0.26
C TRP A 23 2.34 0.35 -1.63
N GLU A 24 3.10 -0.46 -2.37
CA GLU A 24 2.65 -1.05 -3.62
C GLU A 24 1.47 -1.99 -3.39
N ALA A 25 1.58 -2.89 -2.41
CA ALA A 25 0.55 -3.87 -2.11
C ALA A 25 -0.80 -3.23 -1.75
N VAL A 26 -0.80 -2.20 -0.88
CA VAL A 26 -2.04 -1.52 -0.50
C VAL A 26 -2.63 -0.73 -1.67
N THR A 27 -1.79 -0.10 -2.50
CA THR A 27 -2.26 0.64 -3.68
C THR A 27 -2.85 -0.30 -4.72
N GLU A 28 -2.21 -1.44 -4.97
CA GLU A 28 -2.74 -2.45 -5.89
C GLU A 28 -4.02 -3.08 -5.38
N LEU A 29 -4.10 -3.40 -4.08
CA LEU A 29 -5.32 -3.92 -3.48
C LEU A 29 -6.47 -2.92 -3.62
N ALA A 30 -6.22 -1.62 -3.34
CA ALA A 30 -7.21 -0.58 -3.58
C ALA A 30 -7.65 -0.51 -5.05
N CYS A 31 -6.70 -0.62 -5.99
CA CYS A 31 -6.96 -0.64 -7.43
C CYS A 31 -7.70 -1.90 -7.93
N GLU A 32 -7.58 -3.03 -7.23
CA GLU A 32 -8.32 -4.26 -7.49
C GLU A 32 -9.76 -4.15 -6.98
N LEU A 33 -9.95 -3.54 -5.81
CA LEU A 33 -11.26 -3.38 -5.17
C LEU A 33 -12.10 -2.23 -5.75
N LEU A 34 -11.47 -1.21 -6.33
CA LEU A 34 -12.09 -0.04 -6.98
C LEU A 34 -11.41 0.25 -8.32
N SER A 35 -11.62 -0.64 -9.27
CA SER A 35 -10.93 -0.63 -10.58
C SER A 35 -11.19 0.63 -11.41
N GLU A 36 -12.36 1.24 -11.25
CA GLU A 36 -12.78 2.45 -11.94
C GLU A 36 -12.07 3.72 -11.44
N LYS A 37 -11.42 3.66 -10.27
CA LYS A 37 -10.68 4.79 -9.67
C LYS A 37 -9.16 4.60 -9.67
N ARG A 38 -8.63 3.64 -10.44
CA ARG A 38 -7.21 3.28 -10.48
C ARG A 38 -6.26 4.47 -10.65
N ASP A 39 -6.60 5.39 -11.54
CA ASP A 39 -5.74 6.54 -11.82
C ASP A 39 -5.68 7.50 -10.62
N LEU A 40 -6.80 7.73 -9.93
CA LEU A 40 -6.82 8.52 -8.69
C LEU A 40 -6.05 7.81 -7.58
N LEU A 41 -6.28 6.50 -7.40
CA LEU A 41 -5.67 5.70 -6.35
C LEU A 41 -4.15 5.56 -6.50
N ARG A 42 -3.57 5.82 -7.66
CA ARG A 42 -2.11 5.77 -7.87
C ARG A 42 -1.41 7.12 -7.72
N ARG A 43 -2.15 8.24 -7.70
CA ARG A 43 -1.57 9.60 -7.65
C ARG A 43 -0.73 9.82 -6.40
N TRP A 44 -1.21 9.34 -5.26
CA TRP A 44 -0.54 9.52 -3.96
C TRP A 44 0.92 9.07 -3.92
N MET A 45 1.30 8.11 -4.76
CA MET A 45 2.69 7.60 -4.85
C MET A 45 3.66 8.64 -5.45
N ARG A 46 3.15 9.72 -6.04
CA ARG A 46 3.92 10.81 -6.63
C ARG A 46 3.86 12.06 -5.76
N ARG A 47 4.81 12.96 -5.98
CA ARG A 47 4.82 14.27 -5.32
C ARG A 47 3.67 15.15 -5.84
N HIS A 48 2.70 15.50 -5.00
CA HIS A 48 1.53 16.30 -5.41
C HIS A 48 0.81 16.93 -4.20
N VAL A 49 -0.17 17.80 -4.47
CA VAL A 49 -1.18 18.22 -3.48
C VAL A 49 -2.46 17.45 -3.81
N ALA A 50 -3.03 16.76 -2.82
CA ALA A 50 -4.18 15.89 -3.01
C ALA A 50 -5.42 16.70 -3.38
N ALA A 51 -6.13 16.23 -4.41
CA ALA A 51 -7.40 16.79 -4.83
C ALA A 51 -8.58 16.12 -4.10
N LYS A 52 -9.75 16.76 -4.14
CA LYS A 52 -10.95 16.29 -3.41
C LYS A 52 -11.43 14.92 -3.91
N ASP A 53 -11.30 14.66 -5.21
CA ASP A 53 -11.61 13.38 -5.86
C ASP A 53 -10.70 12.25 -5.38
N GLU A 54 -9.42 12.54 -5.12
CA GLU A 54 -8.46 11.59 -4.56
C GLU A 54 -8.78 11.24 -3.11
N VAL A 55 -9.16 12.22 -2.28
CA VAL A 55 -9.65 11.98 -0.90
C VAL A 55 -10.88 11.08 -0.91
N GLN A 56 -11.83 11.33 -1.82
CA GLN A 56 -13.03 10.51 -1.95
C GLN A 56 -12.68 9.08 -2.39
N ALA A 57 -11.83 8.93 -3.42
CA ALA A 57 -11.39 7.63 -3.91
C ALA A 57 -10.72 6.80 -2.80
N TRP A 58 -9.82 7.41 -2.02
CA TRP A 58 -9.16 6.71 -0.91
C TRP A 58 -10.05 6.47 0.30
N THR A 59 -11.06 7.31 0.53
CA THR A 59 -12.08 7.06 1.57
C THR A 59 -12.89 5.81 1.23
N GLU A 60 -13.35 5.68 -0.02
CA GLU A 60 -14.06 4.49 -0.47
C GLU A 60 -13.14 3.26 -0.48
N ALA A 61 -11.90 3.40 -0.94
CA ALA A 61 -10.91 2.33 -0.96
C ALA A 61 -10.63 1.81 0.45
N TYR A 62 -10.49 2.69 1.44
CA TYR A 62 -10.30 2.31 2.84
C TYR A 62 -11.45 1.42 3.33
N PHE A 63 -12.71 1.76 3.07
CA PHE A 63 -13.84 0.93 3.48
C PHE A 63 -13.86 -0.42 2.74
N LYS A 64 -13.52 -0.44 1.45
CA LYS A 64 -13.39 -1.72 0.70
C LYS A 64 -12.25 -2.58 1.27
N VAL A 65 -11.09 -1.98 1.55
CA VAL A 65 -9.96 -2.66 2.20
C VAL A 65 -10.35 -3.13 3.59
N ARG A 66 -11.14 -2.38 4.36
CA ARG A 66 -11.66 -2.79 5.69
C ARG A 66 -12.60 -3.99 5.61
N SER A 67 -13.42 -4.10 4.57
CA SER A 67 -14.32 -5.25 4.37
C SER A 67 -13.70 -6.41 3.58
N TYR A 68 -12.54 -6.21 2.95
CA TYR A 68 -11.87 -7.22 2.14
C TYR A 68 -11.50 -8.47 2.94
N VAL A 69 -11.84 -9.65 2.42
CA VAL A 69 -11.36 -10.92 2.97
C VAL A 69 -10.25 -11.42 2.05
N PRO A 70 -9.01 -11.59 2.56
CA PRO A 70 -7.92 -12.11 1.75
C PRO A 70 -8.26 -13.42 1.05
N LYS A 71 -8.18 -13.41 -0.29
CA LYS A 71 -8.38 -14.64 -1.07
C LYS A 71 -7.20 -15.58 -0.80
N GLN A 72 -7.47 -16.68 -0.12
CA GLN A 72 -6.46 -17.71 0.09
C GLN A 72 -6.09 -18.35 -1.27
N PRO A 73 -4.80 -18.64 -1.50
CA PRO A 73 -4.40 -19.39 -2.68
C PRO A 73 -4.95 -20.82 -2.66
N ASP A 74 -4.93 -21.47 -3.82
CA ASP A 74 -5.29 -22.87 -4.03
C ASP A 74 -4.17 -23.86 -3.62
N PHE A 75 -3.14 -23.37 -2.96
CA PHE A 75 -1.99 -24.15 -2.46
C PHE A 75 -1.67 -23.77 -1.02
N ASP A 76 -1.01 -24.67 -0.30
CA ASP A 76 -0.61 -24.42 1.08
C ASP A 76 0.56 -23.42 1.14
N LEU A 77 0.31 -22.26 1.76
CA LEU A 77 1.33 -21.24 1.98
C LEU A 77 2.36 -21.64 3.03
N SER A 78 2.03 -22.60 3.90
CA SER A 78 2.93 -23.06 4.96
C SER A 78 4.22 -23.67 4.40
N GLU A 79 4.16 -24.29 3.21
CA GLU A 79 5.31 -24.87 2.51
C GLU A 79 6.40 -23.87 2.14
N PHE A 80 6.05 -22.58 2.10
CA PHE A 80 6.94 -21.47 1.77
C PHE A 80 7.38 -20.70 3.01
N ARG A 81 6.93 -21.06 4.22
CA ARG A 81 7.34 -20.35 5.44
C ARG A 81 8.77 -20.66 5.82
N THR A 82 9.48 -19.63 6.24
CA THR A 82 10.81 -19.70 6.84
C THR A 82 10.76 -19.06 8.24
N PRO A 83 11.77 -19.27 9.10
CA PRO A 83 11.84 -18.59 10.39
C PRO A 83 11.78 -17.05 10.32
N PHE A 84 12.10 -16.49 9.15
CA PHE A 84 12.16 -15.04 8.92
C PHE A 84 11.02 -14.51 8.03
N GLY A 85 10.05 -15.34 7.64
CA GLY A 85 8.94 -14.95 6.79
C GLY A 85 8.58 -16.00 5.74
N TYR A 86 8.68 -15.63 4.45
CA TYR A 86 8.41 -16.52 3.32
C TYR A 86 9.61 -16.63 2.40
N ASP A 87 9.85 -17.81 1.85
CA ASP A 87 10.72 -18.04 0.69
C ASP A 87 10.05 -17.47 -0.56
N LEU A 88 10.35 -16.20 -0.82
CA LEU A 88 9.75 -15.45 -1.92
C LEU A 88 10.23 -15.93 -3.29
N GLU A 89 11.40 -16.56 -3.40
CA GLU A 89 11.88 -17.09 -4.67
C GLU A 89 11.11 -18.34 -5.07
N ARG A 90 10.95 -19.28 -4.15
CA ARG A 90 10.14 -20.48 -4.38
C ARG A 90 8.67 -20.15 -4.60
N LEU A 91 8.14 -19.18 -3.83
CA LEU A 91 6.77 -18.71 -4.00
C LEU A 91 6.56 -18.02 -5.36
N ALA A 92 7.51 -17.20 -5.80
CA ALA A 92 7.47 -16.55 -7.11
C ALA A 92 7.42 -17.58 -8.26
N LYS A 93 8.24 -18.64 -8.18
CA LYS A 93 8.19 -19.78 -9.11
C LYS A 93 6.83 -20.46 -9.10
N ARG A 94 6.25 -20.72 -7.92
CA ARG A 94 4.92 -21.37 -7.79
C ARG A 94 3.79 -20.52 -8.37
N LEU A 95 3.88 -19.21 -8.21
CA LEU A 95 2.91 -18.23 -8.71
C LEU A 95 3.12 -17.87 -10.20
N GLY A 96 4.22 -18.31 -10.82
CA GLY A 96 4.56 -17.95 -12.20
C GLY A 96 4.87 -16.46 -12.38
N THR A 97 5.51 -15.83 -11.40
CA THR A 97 5.75 -14.38 -11.37
C THR A 97 7.15 -14.08 -10.82
N ASP A 98 7.53 -12.79 -10.74
CA ASP A 98 8.76 -12.35 -10.09
C ASP A 98 8.67 -12.25 -8.55
N VAL A 99 9.82 -12.15 -7.89
CA VAL A 99 9.95 -12.05 -6.41
C VAL A 99 9.20 -10.83 -5.86
N ARG A 100 9.21 -9.69 -6.57
CA ARG A 100 8.53 -8.47 -6.11
C ARG A 100 7.02 -8.67 -6.06
N ARG A 101 6.45 -9.28 -7.10
CA ARG A 101 5.02 -9.64 -7.20
C ARG A 101 4.61 -10.68 -6.18
N ALA A 102 5.43 -11.70 -5.95
CA ALA A 102 5.19 -12.65 -4.85
C ALA A 102 5.19 -11.94 -3.48
N SER A 103 6.09 -10.98 -3.29
CA SER A 103 6.18 -10.17 -2.08
C SER A 103 4.98 -9.21 -1.91
N VAL A 104 4.41 -8.69 -3.00
CA VAL A 104 3.14 -7.94 -2.98
C VAL A 104 1.99 -8.87 -2.61
N PHE A 105 1.91 -10.05 -3.24
CA PHE A 105 0.86 -11.04 -3.00
C PHE A 105 0.78 -11.41 -1.52
N VAL A 106 1.91 -11.79 -0.90
CA VAL A 106 1.95 -12.15 0.53
C VAL A 106 1.49 -11.00 1.42
N ARG A 107 1.87 -9.76 1.12
CA ARG A 107 1.44 -8.60 1.90
C ARG A 107 -0.07 -8.35 1.82
N LYS A 108 -0.69 -8.58 0.65
CA LYS A 108 -2.15 -8.47 0.49
C LYS A 108 -2.90 -9.51 1.34
N LEU A 109 -2.24 -10.60 1.74
CA LEU A 109 -2.82 -11.59 2.64
C LEU A 109 -2.85 -11.12 4.10
N ASP A 110 -1.94 -10.23 4.49
CA ASP A 110 -1.93 -9.62 5.81
C ASP A 110 -2.97 -8.49 5.89
N LYS A 111 -4.15 -8.86 6.35
CA LYS A 111 -5.29 -7.96 6.49
C LYS A 111 -4.99 -6.77 7.40
N ALA A 112 -4.32 -6.99 8.53
CA ALA A 112 -4.06 -5.94 9.51
C ALA A 112 -3.06 -4.93 8.92
N LEU A 113 -2.02 -5.42 8.25
CA LEU A 113 -1.06 -4.58 7.55
C LEU A 113 -1.71 -3.74 6.44
N MET A 114 -2.56 -4.35 5.61
CA MET A 114 -3.24 -3.63 4.52
C MET A 114 -4.21 -2.57 5.05
N LEU A 115 -4.92 -2.84 6.14
CA LEU A 115 -5.82 -1.86 6.75
C LEU A 115 -5.03 -0.67 7.32
N ALA A 116 -3.97 -0.92 8.08
CA ALA A 116 -3.12 0.12 8.63
C ALA A 116 -2.46 0.98 7.54
N ALA A 117 -1.92 0.34 6.49
CA ALA A 117 -1.34 1.06 5.37
C ALA A 117 -2.38 1.90 4.61
N ALA A 118 -3.61 1.41 4.45
CA ALA A 118 -4.67 2.15 3.76
C ALA A 118 -5.12 3.38 4.58
N GLU A 119 -5.16 3.23 5.91
CA GLU A 119 -5.46 4.33 6.83
C GLU A 119 -4.40 5.44 6.76
N GLU A 120 -3.11 5.08 6.76
CA GLU A 120 -2.01 6.04 6.64
C GLU A 120 -2.03 6.78 5.30
N VAL A 121 -2.31 6.08 4.20
CA VAL A 121 -2.46 6.72 2.88
C VAL A 121 -3.64 7.71 2.92
N LEU A 122 -4.80 7.29 3.44
CA LEU A 122 -5.96 8.15 3.54
C LEU A 122 -5.70 9.38 4.44
N ALA A 123 -5.03 9.19 5.58
CA ALA A 123 -4.66 10.29 6.48
C ALA A 123 -3.71 11.28 5.79
N GLY A 124 -2.69 10.78 5.08
CA GLY A 124 -1.75 11.62 4.33
C GLY A 124 -2.43 12.44 3.23
N ILE A 125 -3.33 11.82 2.47
CA ILE A 125 -4.09 12.47 1.40
C ILE A 125 -5.07 13.51 1.98
N ARG A 126 -5.76 13.19 3.09
CA ARG A 126 -6.64 14.14 3.79
C ARG A 126 -5.87 15.34 4.30
N HIS A 127 -4.73 15.13 4.94
CA HIS A 127 -3.84 16.20 5.39
C HIS A 127 -3.45 17.10 4.20
N SER A 128 -2.96 16.49 3.12
CA SER A 128 -2.57 17.22 1.91
C SER A 128 -3.70 18.08 1.34
N ASN A 129 -4.92 17.53 1.26
CA ASN A 129 -6.07 18.24 0.74
C ASN A 129 -6.57 19.36 1.67
N GLN A 130 -6.65 19.08 2.98
CA GLN A 130 -7.17 20.01 3.98
C GLN A 130 -6.31 21.27 4.09
N PHE A 131 -4.99 21.12 4.04
CA PHE A 131 -4.04 22.22 4.24
C PHE A 131 -3.42 22.74 2.93
N GLY A 132 -3.73 22.13 1.79
CA GLY A 132 -3.06 22.43 0.52
C GLY A 132 -1.56 22.07 0.53
N HIS A 133 -1.16 21.16 1.42
CA HIS A 133 0.23 20.75 1.60
C HIS A 133 0.64 19.71 0.55
N ARG A 134 1.88 19.79 0.10
CA ARG A 134 2.43 18.83 -0.86
C ARG A 134 2.98 17.62 -0.13
N ILE A 135 2.57 16.43 -0.55
CA ILE A 135 3.03 15.15 0.00
C ILE A 135 3.83 14.36 -1.04
N GLU A 136 4.69 13.46 -0.56
CA GLU A 136 5.38 12.46 -1.38
C GLU A 136 5.70 11.18 -0.60
N LEU A 137 5.86 10.07 -1.33
CA LEU A 137 6.39 8.84 -0.76
C LEU A 137 7.92 8.86 -0.77
N ARG A 138 8.52 9.24 0.36
CA ARG A 138 9.95 9.47 0.51
C ARG A 138 10.69 8.24 1.02
N LYS A 139 11.89 8.00 0.49
CA LYS A 139 12.83 6.99 1.00
C LYS A 139 13.41 7.44 2.34
N VAL A 140 13.42 6.56 3.34
CA VAL A 140 14.17 6.81 4.58
C VAL A 140 15.65 6.78 4.25
N ARG A 141 16.36 7.91 4.43
CA ARG A 141 17.82 7.93 4.31
C ARG A 141 18.40 7.38 5.61
N SER A 142 19.19 6.31 5.49
CA SER A 142 20.13 5.84 6.52
C SER A 142 21.31 6.77 6.61
#